data_AF-A0AAU3HYU7-F1
#
_entry.id   AF-A0AAU3HYU7-F1
#
_cell.length_a   1.000
_cell.length_b   1.000
_cell.length_c   1.000
_cell.angle_alpha   90.00
_cell.angle_beta   90.00
_cell.angle_gamma   90.00
#
_symmetry.space_group_name_H-M   'P 1'
#
loop_
_entity.id
_entity.type
_entity.pdbx_description
1 polymer ?
#
loop_
_entity_poly.entity_id
_entity_poly.type
_entity_poly.pdbx_seq_one_letter_code
_entity_poly.pdbx_strand_id
1 'polypeptide(L)'
;MLSKISQGEDAPDPEGLSPVSVGAKSTVFFWVTTDARYCFAFYGGTASALTCSTTPDDRISPAPTLDRFHEGDLYSARNAYGLIIAADRETVRSLSCGDERLAVRRVRVIEAGDATRTIYGVELDKWTAGVLRAEVVRADGRHTEILPLGTPADQVTAGDSWQVCD
;
A
#
# COMPACT_ATOMS: atom_id res chain seq x y z
N MET A 1 -8.51 2.45 21.37
CA MET A 1 -7.72 1.26 21.02
C MET A 1 -6.88 1.53 19.79
N LEU A 2 -7.44 2.10 18.70
CA LEU A 2 -6.64 2.74 17.64
C LEU A 2 -5.70 3.82 18.21
N SER A 3 -6.21 4.63 19.14
CA SER A 3 -5.40 5.58 19.90
C SER A 3 -4.21 4.94 20.60
N LYS A 4 -4.30 3.69 21.09
CA LYS A 4 -3.19 3.03 21.80
C LYS A 4 -2.05 2.60 20.87
N ILE A 5 -2.33 2.45 19.57
CA ILE A 5 -1.35 1.99 18.57
C ILE A 5 -0.79 3.14 17.72
N SER A 6 -1.24 4.37 17.94
CA SER A 6 -0.81 5.56 17.21
C SER A 6 -0.52 6.70 18.22
N GLN A 7 0.32 6.40 19.21
CA GLN A 7 0.62 7.24 20.36
C GLN A 7 2.12 7.21 20.68
N GLY A 8 2.59 8.17 21.47
CA GLY A 8 4.00 8.25 21.85
C GLY A 8 4.88 8.52 20.64
N GLU A 9 5.95 7.75 20.50
CA GLU A 9 6.89 7.88 19.38
C GLU A 9 6.26 7.51 18.03
N ASP A 10 5.28 6.60 18.02
CA ASP A 10 4.54 6.18 16.82
C ASP A 10 3.28 7.04 16.56
N ALA A 11 3.16 8.18 17.24
CA ALA A 11 2.04 9.09 17.02
C ALA A 11 2.06 9.64 15.58
N PRO A 12 0.87 9.76 14.94
CA PRO A 12 0.76 10.42 13.66
C PRO A 12 1.22 11.86 13.73
N ASP A 13 1.78 12.33 12.63
CA ASP A 13 2.00 13.74 12.39
C ASP A 13 0.65 14.51 12.23
N PRO A 14 0.67 15.83 12.03
CA PRO A 14 -0.55 16.63 11.97
C PRO A 14 -1.57 16.23 10.88
N GLU A 15 -1.16 15.51 9.83
CA GLU A 15 -2.09 14.99 8.82
C GLU A 15 -2.90 13.79 9.34
N GLY A 16 -2.41 13.11 10.38
CA GLY A 16 -3.13 12.05 11.06
C GLY A 16 -3.14 10.71 10.29
N LEU A 17 -4.12 9.89 10.65
CA LEU A 17 -4.31 8.54 10.10
C LEU A 17 -5.08 8.60 8.77
N SER A 18 -4.52 8.00 7.74
CA SER A 18 -5.13 7.90 6.41
C SER A 18 -5.63 6.47 6.16
N PRO A 19 -6.90 6.25 5.81
CA PRO A 19 -7.39 4.89 5.54
C PRO A 19 -6.82 4.37 4.21
N VAL A 20 -6.28 3.14 4.21
CA VAL A 20 -5.69 2.41 3.05
C VAL A 20 -6.63 1.36 2.45
N SER A 21 -7.37 0.62 3.27
CA SER A 21 -8.51 -0.22 2.86
C SER A 21 -9.61 -0.15 3.93
N VAL A 22 -10.89 -0.11 3.53
CA VAL A 22 -12.02 -0.13 4.48
C VAL A 22 -12.94 -1.32 4.17
N GLY A 23 -12.81 -2.38 4.95
CA GLY A 23 -13.70 -3.54 4.90
C GLY A 23 -14.84 -3.45 5.91
N ALA A 24 -15.82 -4.35 5.79
CA ALA A 24 -16.99 -4.36 6.67
C ALA A 24 -16.68 -4.58 8.17
N LYS A 25 -15.53 -5.18 8.51
CA LYS A 25 -15.15 -5.52 9.89
C LYS A 25 -13.78 -4.99 10.31
N SER A 26 -13.07 -4.32 9.39
CA SER A 26 -11.69 -3.91 9.60
C SER A 26 -11.32 -2.75 8.71
N THR A 27 -10.32 -2.00 9.13
CA THR A 27 -9.74 -0.91 8.36
C THR A 27 -8.23 -0.98 8.46
N VAL A 28 -7.57 -0.75 7.34
CA VAL A 28 -6.12 -0.55 7.27
C VAL A 28 -5.88 0.94 7.26
N PHE A 29 -4.97 1.42 8.10
CA PHE A 29 -4.53 2.80 8.17
C PHE A 29 -3.05 2.91 7.81
N PHE A 30 -2.66 4.04 7.24
CA PHE A 30 -1.30 4.47 7.03
C PHE A 30 -1.12 5.86 7.64
N TRP A 31 0.06 6.14 8.19
CA TRP A 31 0.45 7.48 8.60
C TRP A 31 1.97 7.63 8.58
N VAL A 32 2.38 8.90 8.59
CA VAL A 32 3.75 9.33 8.84
C VAL A 32 3.80 9.82 10.28
N THR A 33 4.84 9.44 11.03
CA THR A 33 5.10 9.96 12.37
C THR A 33 5.78 11.32 12.29
N THR A 34 5.85 12.05 13.40
CA THR A 34 6.52 13.36 13.44
C THR A 34 8.01 13.30 13.11
N ASP A 35 8.65 12.15 13.30
CA ASP A 35 10.05 11.88 12.93
C ASP A 35 10.18 11.21 11.54
N ALA A 36 9.16 11.33 10.69
CA ALA A 36 9.13 10.87 9.29
C ALA A 36 9.28 9.34 9.09
N ARG A 37 8.91 8.54 10.10
CA ARG A 37 8.77 7.09 9.96
C ARG A 37 7.39 6.76 9.37
N TYR A 38 7.33 5.70 8.59
CA TYR A 38 6.07 5.26 8.00
C TYR A 38 5.50 4.15 8.84
N CYS A 39 4.23 4.30 9.18
CA CYS A 39 3.50 3.34 9.97
C CYS A 39 2.24 2.93 9.22
N PHE A 40 1.83 1.69 9.46
CA PHE A 40 0.53 1.22 9.07
C PHE A 40 -0.02 0.29 10.14
N ALA A 41 -1.33 0.28 10.25
CA ALA A 41 -2.01 -0.62 11.16
C ALA A 41 -3.23 -1.22 10.53
N PHE A 42 -3.45 -2.47 10.90
CA PHE A 42 -4.74 -3.09 10.80
C PHE A 42 -5.51 -2.90 12.07
N TYR A 43 -6.77 -2.55 11.91
CA TYR A 43 -7.68 -2.40 13.01
C TYR A 43 -9.00 -3.10 12.71
N GLY A 44 -9.26 -4.18 13.44
CA GLY A 44 -10.53 -4.89 13.44
C GLY A 44 -11.11 -5.01 14.86
N GLY A 45 -12.38 -5.38 14.96
CA GLY A 45 -13.09 -5.46 16.24
C GLY A 45 -12.47 -6.42 17.26
N THR A 46 -11.76 -7.46 16.80
CA THR A 46 -11.18 -8.51 17.66
C THR A 46 -9.65 -8.59 17.59
N ALA A 47 -9.01 -7.89 16.66
CA ALA A 47 -7.57 -7.94 16.45
C ALA A 47 -7.06 -6.63 15.84
N SER A 48 -5.84 -6.26 16.21
CA SER A 48 -5.12 -5.14 15.61
C SER A 48 -3.64 -5.47 15.51
N ALA A 49 -2.99 -5.04 14.45
CA ALA A 49 -1.55 -5.17 14.25
C ALA A 49 -1.00 -3.81 13.80
N LEU A 50 0.17 -3.46 14.31
CA LEU A 50 0.89 -2.22 14.00
C LEU A 50 2.28 -2.58 13.49
N THR A 51 2.69 -1.90 12.43
CA THR A 51 4.06 -1.93 11.94
C THR A 51 4.49 -0.50 11.65
N CYS A 52 5.69 -0.13 12.12
CA CYS A 52 6.35 1.13 11.81
C CYS A 52 7.76 0.84 11.30
N SER A 53 8.25 1.67 10.37
CA SER A 53 9.66 1.65 10.00
C SER A 53 10.52 1.99 11.22
N THR A 54 11.72 1.40 11.28
CA THR A 54 12.67 1.63 12.39
C THR A 54 13.50 2.90 12.20
N THR A 55 13.59 3.39 10.97
CA THR A 55 14.23 4.64 10.60
C THR A 55 13.27 5.49 9.78
N PRO A 56 13.49 6.82 9.69
CA PRO A 56 12.76 7.67 8.77
C PRO A 56 12.78 7.08 7.36
N ASP A 57 11.64 7.10 6.68
CA ASP A 57 11.49 6.68 5.29
C ASP A 57 11.43 7.93 4.41
N ASP A 58 12.41 8.81 4.61
CA ASP A 58 12.55 10.10 3.95
C ASP A 58 13.28 9.99 2.61
N ARG A 59 13.82 8.82 2.29
CA ARG A 59 14.55 8.55 1.04
C ARG A 59 13.59 8.19 -0.08
N ILE A 60 12.86 9.21 -0.52
CA ILE A 60 12.16 9.18 -1.81
C ILE A 60 13.20 8.99 -2.91
N SER A 61 12.97 8.03 -3.79
CA SER A 61 13.86 7.71 -4.90
C SER A 61 14.15 8.96 -5.75
N PRO A 62 15.41 9.18 -6.18
CA PRO A 62 15.73 10.27 -7.09
C PRO A 62 15.19 10.03 -8.50
N ALA A 63 14.78 8.80 -8.82
CA ALA A 63 14.18 8.40 -10.09
C ALA A 63 12.71 8.00 -9.91
N PRO A 64 11.87 8.09 -10.96
CA PRO A 64 10.53 7.54 -10.92
C PRO A 64 10.53 6.04 -10.62
N THR A 65 9.79 5.61 -9.59
CA THR A 65 9.65 4.19 -9.23
C THR A 65 8.26 3.89 -8.66
N LEU A 66 7.80 2.67 -8.92
CA LEU A 66 6.60 2.10 -8.32
C LEU A 66 6.98 0.88 -7.49
N ASP A 67 6.83 1.00 -6.17
CA ASP A 67 7.29 -0.01 -5.24
C ASP A 67 6.15 -0.57 -4.40
N ARG A 68 6.22 -1.88 -4.16
CA ARG A 68 5.35 -2.56 -3.22
C ARG A 68 5.83 -2.26 -1.81
N PHE A 69 5.23 -1.25 -1.19
CA PHE A 69 5.59 -0.80 0.15
C PHE A 69 5.20 -1.82 1.23
N HIS A 70 3.97 -2.32 1.17
CA HIS A 70 3.51 -3.38 2.07
C HIS A 70 2.47 -4.26 1.38
N GLU A 71 2.56 -5.56 1.64
CA GLU A 71 1.63 -6.58 1.19
C GLU A 71 1.50 -7.61 2.31
N GLY A 72 0.27 -7.90 2.71
CA GLY A 72 0.05 -8.89 3.74
C GLY A 72 -1.40 -9.08 4.12
N ASP A 73 -1.69 -10.29 4.61
CA ASP A 73 -2.88 -10.55 5.39
C ASP A 73 -2.68 -9.88 6.74
N LEU A 74 -3.32 -8.74 6.87
CA LEU A 74 -3.44 -8.08 8.14
C LEU A 74 -4.42 -8.89 9.01
N TYR A 75 -3.93 -10.03 9.51
CA TYR A 75 -4.55 -11.00 10.40
C TYR A 75 -6.06 -11.24 10.17
N SER A 76 -6.39 -12.28 9.39
CA SER A 76 -7.67 -13.00 9.42
C SER A 76 -8.91 -12.20 9.00
N ALA A 77 -8.74 -11.00 8.44
CA ALA A 77 -9.81 -10.36 7.70
C ALA A 77 -9.93 -11.08 6.36
N ARG A 78 -10.83 -12.06 6.27
CA ARG A 78 -11.16 -12.79 5.02
C ARG A 78 -11.46 -11.89 3.80
N ASN A 79 -11.53 -10.57 3.97
CA ASN A 79 -11.94 -9.59 2.95
C ASN A 79 -11.11 -8.28 2.97
N ALA A 80 -9.89 -8.24 3.53
CA ALA A 80 -9.07 -7.03 3.51
C ALA A 80 -7.58 -7.37 3.35
N TYR A 81 -7.24 -7.87 2.16
CA TYR A 81 -5.84 -7.97 1.75
C TYR A 81 -5.39 -6.57 1.32
N GLY A 82 -4.62 -5.91 2.19
CA GLY A 82 -4.18 -4.54 1.99
C GLY A 82 -2.86 -4.50 1.26
N LEU A 83 -2.87 -4.05 0.00
CA LEU A 83 -1.66 -3.70 -0.73
C LEU A 83 -1.44 -2.18 -0.60
N ILE A 84 -0.29 -1.80 -0.04
CA ILE A 84 0.19 -0.43 -0.02
C ILE A 84 1.28 -0.30 -1.07
N ILE A 85 1.12 0.66 -1.97
CA ILE A 85 2.08 0.96 -3.02
C ILE A 85 2.63 2.35 -2.78
N ALA A 86 3.94 2.52 -2.95
CA ALA A 86 4.61 3.81 -2.97
C ALA A 86 5.01 4.14 -4.41
N ALA A 87 4.65 5.33 -4.88
CA ALA A 87 5.07 5.83 -6.19
C ALA A 87 5.92 7.08 -6.00
N ASP A 88 7.18 7.02 -6.38
CA ASP A 88 8.13 8.12 -6.26
C ASP A 88 8.20 8.88 -7.56
N ARG A 89 8.04 10.20 -7.51
CA ARG A 89 8.10 11.12 -8.66
C ARG A 89 7.15 10.74 -9.83
N GLU A 90 6.14 9.94 -9.53
CA GLU A 90 5.12 9.51 -10.48
C GLU A 90 3.75 9.31 -9.83
N THR A 91 2.71 9.34 -10.65
CA THR A 91 1.32 9.24 -10.23
C THR A 91 0.65 8.05 -10.90
N VAL A 92 0.16 7.10 -10.10
CA VAL A 92 -0.63 5.97 -10.59
C VAL A 92 -1.96 6.50 -11.13
N ARG A 93 -2.24 6.22 -12.40
CA ARG A 93 -3.52 6.51 -13.05
C ARG A 93 -4.46 5.33 -13.03
N SER A 94 -3.91 4.14 -13.16
CA SER A 94 -4.68 2.91 -13.13
C SER A 94 -3.77 1.74 -12.77
N LEU A 95 -4.37 0.69 -12.21
CA LEU A 95 -3.71 -0.55 -11.87
C LEU A 95 -4.60 -1.71 -12.31
N SER A 96 -4.03 -2.77 -12.83
CA SER A 96 -4.78 -3.96 -13.24
C SER A 96 -4.09 -5.26 -12.89
N CYS A 97 -4.90 -6.29 -12.75
CA CYS A 97 -4.53 -7.70 -12.68
C CYS A 97 -5.04 -8.36 -13.95
N GLY A 98 -4.16 -8.65 -14.92
CA GLY A 98 -4.58 -8.98 -16.28
C GLY A 98 -5.49 -7.88 -16.86
N ASP A 99 -6.69 -8.26 -17.30
CA ASP A 99 -7.70 -7.35 -17.86
C ASP A 99 -8.57 -6.66 -16.79
N GLU A 100 -8.51 -7.09 -15.52
CA GLU A 100 -9.33 -6.54 -14.44
C GLU A 100 -8.72 -5.26 -13.87
N ARG A 101 -9.48 -4.16 -13.87
CA ARG A 101 -9.08 -2.90 -13.24
C ARG A 101 -9.29 -2.97 -11.73
N LEU A 102 -8.24 -2.68 -10.97
CA LEU A 102 -8.27 -2.66 -9.52
C LEU A 102 -8.66 -1.29 -8.98
N ALA A 103 -9.34 -1.29 -7.83
CA ALA A 103 -9.63 -0.08 -7.10
C ALA A 103 -8.34 0.43 -6.42
N VAL A 104 -7.88 1.60 -6.86
CA VAL A 104 -6.70 2.27 -6.30
C VAL A 104 -7.14 3.60 -5.71
N ARG A 105 -6.72 3.87 -4.47
CA ARG A 105 -6.94 5.17 -3.85
C ARG A 105 -5.63 5.84 -3.50
N ARG A 106 -5.56 7.14 -3.78
CA ARG A 106 -4.48 7.99 -3.25
C ARG A 106 -4.70 8.17 -1.76
N VAL A 107 -3.77 7.70 -0.95
CA VAL A 107 -3.85 7.73 0.52
C VAL A 107 -3.14 8.97 1.04
N ARG A 108 -1.90 9.19 0.61
CA ARG A 108 -1.07 10.27 1.12
C ARG A 108 -0.06 10.74 0.08
N VAL A 109 0.26 12.04 0.08
CA VAL A 109 1.38 12.60 -0.69
C VAL A 109 2.38 13.12 0.31
N ILE A 110 3.63 12.71 0.14
CA ILE A 110 4.73 13.04 1.03
C ILE A 110 5.74 13.83 0.19
N GLU A 111 6.02 15.05 0.62
CA GLU A 111 6.98 15.93 -0.04
C GLU A 111 8.26 15.99 0.80
N ALA A 112 9.41 15.72 0.17
CA ALA A 112 10.72 15.85 0.81
C ALA A 112 11.67 16.56 -0.16
N GLY A 113 11.91 17.85 0.09
CA GLY A 113 12.70 18.69 -0.81
C GLY A 113 12.02 18.88 -2.17
N ASP A 114 12.66 18.42 -3.24
CA ASP A 114 12.13 18.43 -4.61
C ASP A 114 11.44 17.12 -5.01
N ALA A 115 11.44 16.13 -4.12
CA ALA A 115 10.91 14.80 -4.38
C ALA A 115 9.50 14.63 -3.80
N THR A 116 8.69 13.82 -4.49
CA THR A 116 7.34 13.46 -4.04
C THR A 116 7.20 11.95 -4.02
N ARG A 117 6.59 11.42 -2.96
CA ARG A 117 6.16 10.03 -2.84
C ARG A 117 4.66 10.05 -2.64
N THR A 118 3.93 9.33 -3.47
CA THR A 118 2.50 9.14 -3.28
C THR A 118 2.25 7.72 -2.80
N ILE A 119 1.62 7.60 -1.64
CA ILE A 119 1.16 6.34 -1.09
C ILE A 119 -0.24 6.06 -1.61
N TYR A 120 -0.43 4.85 -2.13
CA TYR A 120 -1.71 4.34 -2.59
C TYR A 120 -2.13 3.12 -1.77
N GLY A 121 -3.43 2.99 -1.57
CA GLY A 121 -4.06 1.79 -1.06
C GLY A 121 -4.78 1.09 -2.20
N VAL A 122 -4.61 -0.23 -2.27
CA VAL A 122 -5.27 -1.10 -3.24
C VAL A 122 -6.07 -2.14 -2.50
N GLU A 123 -7.34 -2.27 -2.88
CA GLU A 123 -8.23 -3.28 -2.33
C GLU A 123 -8.18 -4.52 -3.23
N LEU A 124 -7.80 -5.65 -2.63
CA LEU A 124 -7.78 -6.96 -3.28
C LEU A 124 -8.80 -7.86 -2.58
N ASP A 125 -9.76 -8.36 -3.35
CA ASP A 125 -10.88 -9.15 -2.83
C ASP A 125 -10.47 -10.60 -2.49
N LYS A 126 -9.31 -11.03 -2.99
CA LYS A 126 -8.76 -12.38 -2.82
C LYS A 126 -7.25 -12.31 -2.67
N TRP A 127 -6.68 -13.40 -2.18
CA TRP A 127 -5.24 -13.62 -2.25
C TRP A 127 -4.79 -13.53 -3.70
N THR A 128 -3.82 -12.67 -3.97
CA THR A 128 -3.41 -12.32 -5.33
C THR A 128 -1.93 -12.59 -5.52
N ALA A 129 -1.56 -13.18 -6.66
CA ALA A 129 -0.19 -13.53 -7.00
C ALA A 129 0.19 -13.01 -8.40
N GLY A 130 1.47 -13.00 -8.72
CA GLY A 130 1.99 -12.62 -10.03
C GLY A 130 2.39 -11.15 -10.10
N VAL A 131 1.97 -10.46 -11.16
CA VAL A 131 2.35 -9.07 -11.42
C VAL A 131 1.14 -8.19 -11.69
N LEU A 132 1.14 -6.96 -11.17
CA LEU A 132 0.17 -5.95 -11.53
C LEU A 132 0.74 -5.02 -12.61
N ARG A 133 -0.11 -4.54 -13.49
CA ARG A 133 0.26 -3.54 -14.51
C ARG A 133 -0.28 -2.18 -14.10
N ALA A 134 0.60 -1.20 -13.98
CA ALA A 134 0.23 0.17 -13.65
C ALA A 134 0.41 1.08 -14.86
N GLU A 135 -0.58 1.93 -15.13
CA GLU A 135 -0.33 3.12 -15.95
C GLU A 135 0.05 4.25 -15.01
N VAL A 136 1.23 4.82 -15.20
CA VAL A 136 1.74 5.93 -14.39
C VAL A 136 1.95 7.17 -15.25
N VAL A 137 1.85 8.33 -14.63
CA VAL A 137 2.21 9.63 -15.22
C VAL A 137 3.36 10.21 -14.44
N ARG A 138 4.42 10.58 -15.15
CA ARG A 138 5.57 11.30 -14.61
C ARG A 138 5.95 12.45 -15.56
N ALA A 139 6.99 13.22 -15.22
CA ALA A 139 7.30 14.47 -15.92
C ALA A 139 7.51 14.33 -17.44
N ASP A 140 7.98 13.18 -17.92
CA ASP A 140 8.26 12.90 -19.33
C ASP A 140 7.06 12.26 -20.09
N GLY A 141 5.95 11.94 -19.40
CA GLY A 141 4.74 11.41 -20.04
C GLY A 141 4.06 10.26 -19.30
N ARG A 142 3.33 9.44 -20.08
CA ARG A 142 2.63 8.24 -19.61
C ARG A 142 3.49 7.01 -19.86
N HIS A 143 3.55 6.12 -18.88
CA HIS A 143 4.33 4.88 -18.93
C HIS A 143 3.52 3.72 -18.36
N THR A 144 3.97 2.52 -18.71
CA THR A 144 3.48 1.28 -18.12
C THR A 144 4.56 0.72 -17.21
N GLU A 145 4.22 0.52 -15.94
CA GLU A 145 5.09 -0.11 -14.95
C GLU A 145 4.55 -1.50 -14.59
N ILE A 146 5.46 -2.40 -14.23
CA ILE A 146 5.14 -3.74 -13.74
C ILE A 146 5.46 -3.80 -12.26
N LEU A 147 4.48 -4.16 -11.44
CA LEU A 147 4.62 -4.28 -10.01
C LEU A 147 4.51 -5.75 -9.57
N PRO A 148 5.62 -6.41 -9.23
CA PRO A 148 5.58 -7.77 -8.72
C PRO A 148 4.91 -7.87 -7.34
N LEU A 149 4.07 -8.88 -7.17
CA LEU A 149 3.48 -9.27 -5.89
C LEU A 149 4.38 -10.27 -5.15
N GLY A 150 4.02 -10.59 -3.91
CA GLY A 150 4.87 -11.33 -2.96
C GLY A 150 4.88 -12.80 -3.24
N THR A 151 3.78 -13.29 -3.77
CA THR A 151 3.67 -14.63 -4.29
C THR A 151 3.78 -14.56 -5.82
N PRO A 152 4.83 -15.12 -6.42
CA PRO A 152 4.91 -15.31 -7.86
C PRO A 152 3.78 -16.20 -8.41
N ALA A 153 3.38 -15.97 -9.65
CA ALA A 153 2.29 -16.71 -10.29
C ALA A 153 2.55 -18.23 -10.37
N ASP A 154 3.79 -18.65 -10.55
CA ASP A 154 4.22 -20.05 -10.68
C ASP A 154 4.23 -20.81 -9.34
N GLN A 155 4.02 -20.13 -8.21
CA GLN A 155 3.93 -20.72 -6.88
C GLN A 155 2.48 -21.01 -6.45
N VAL A 156 1.48 -20.62 -7.25
CA VAL A 156 0.07 -20.87 -6.97
C VAL A 156 -0.38 -22.18 -7.61
N THR A 157 -0.95 -23.09 -6.82
CA THR A 157 -1.42 -24.39 -7.31
C THR A 157 -2.85 -24.28 -7.86
N ALA A 158 -3.15 -25.06 -8.91
CA ALA A 158 -4.50 -25.14 -9.46
C ALA A 158 -5.50 -25.66 -8.39
N GLY A 159 -6.55 -24.87 -8.12
CA GLY A 159 -7.57 -25.17 -7.10
C GLY A 159 -7.46 -24.32 -5.84
N ASP A 160 -6.38 -23.57 -5.68
CA ASP A 160 -6.27 -22.54 -4.63
C ASP A 160 -7.22 -21.38 -4.94
N SER A 161 -7.82 -20.77 -3.91
CA SER A 161 -8.76 -19.63 -4.06
C SER A 161 -8.08 -18.32 -4.44
N TRP A 162 -6.92 -18.39 -5.07
CA TRP A 162 -6.07 -17.26 -5.43
C TRP A 162 -6.44 -16.70 -6.80
N GLN A 163 -6.29 -15.39 -6.92
CA GLN A 163 -6.25 -14.69 -8.19
C GLN A 163 -4.81 -14.61 -8.66
N VAL A 164 -4.55 -14.94 -9.92
CA VAL A 164 -3.21 -14.88 -10.52
C VAL A 164 -3.24 -13.80 -11.61
N CYS A 165 -2.31 -12.86 -11.52
CA CYS A 165 -2.17 -11.73 -12.44
C CYS A 165 -0.94 -11.92 -13.33
N ASP A 166 -1.11 -11.70 -14.64
CA ASP A 166 -0.09 -11.79 -15.68
C ASP A 166 0.08 -10.51 -16.52
#